data_AF-A0A450YPA7-F1
#
_entry.id   AF-A0A450YPA7-F1
#
_cell.length_a   1.000
_cell.length_b   1.000
_cell.length_c   1.000
_cell.angle_alpha   90.00
_cell.angle_beta   90.00
_cell.angle_gamma   90.00
#
_symmetry.space_group_name_H-M   'P 1'
#
loop_
_entity.id
_entity.type
_entity.pdbx_description
1 polymer ?
#
loop_
_entity_poly.entity_id
_entity_poly.type
_entity_poly.pdbx_seq_one_letter_code
_entity_poly.pdbx_strand_id
1 'polypeptide(L)' 'MITTALNKFKDHLSSYVEKAGEQDIVITDHGRHVAVLTGFADEDDYLEYRLLNDPRFQGIIDRSREDAREGRVTQLEDLE' A
#
# COMPACT_ATOMS: atom_id res chain seq x y z
N MET A 1 6.57 12.10 2.44
CA MET A 1 7.38 11.52 1.36
C MET A 1 8.71 12.24 1.26
N ILE A 2 9.83 11.51 1.29
CA ILE A 2 11.20 12.06 1.14
C ILE A 2 11.91 11.39 -0.04
N THR A 3 13.01 11.98 -0.51
CA THR A 3 13.83 11.41 -1.59
C THR A 3 15.26 11.16 -1.12
N THR A 4 15.85 10.05 -1.54
CA THR A 4 17.27 9.73 -1.29
C THR A 4 17.96 9.18 -2.54
N ALA A 5 19.29 9.29 -2.58
CA ALA A 5 20.10 8.68 -3.62
C ALA A 5 20.36 7.19 -3.29
N LEU A 6 20.44 6.34 -4.31
CA LEU A 6 20.58 4.89 -4.18
C LEU A 6 21.87 4.49 -3.43
N ASN A 7 22.97 5.22 -3.62
CA ASN A 7 24.21 4.98 -2.86
C ASN A 7 24.00 5.23 -1.36
N LYS A 8 23.43 6.38 -0.99
CA LYS A 8 23.14 6.75 0.40
C LYS A 8 22.13 5.81 1.04
N PHE A 9 21.15 5.35 0.27
CA PHE A 9 20.20 4.34 0.70
C PHE A 9 20.90 3.03 1.10
N LYS A 10 21.81 2.53 0.26
CA LYS A 10 22.58 1.30 0.54
C LYS A 10 23.41 1.41 1.81
N ASP A 11 24.05 2.55 2.04
CA ASP A 11 24.91 2.78 3.21
C ASP A 11 24.12 2.89 4.53
N HIS A 12 22.82 3.21 4.47
CA HIS A 12 21.97 3.47 5.63
C HIS A 12 20.63 2.73 5.59
N LEU A 13 20.62 1.52 5.02
CA LEU A 13 19.39 0.75 4.76
C LEU A 13 18.47 0.66 5.99
N SER A 14 19.00 0.25 7.15
CA SER A 14 18.20 0.08 8.37
C SER A 14 17.49 1.36 8.80
N SER A 15 18.17 2.51 8.75
CA SER A 15 17.57 3.81 9.12
C SER A 15 16.47 4.23 8.14
N TYR A 16 16.60 3.88 6.87
CA TYR A 16 15.55 4.15 5.88
C TYR A 16 14.37 3.19 6.03
N VAL A 17 14.58 1.93 6.41
CA VAL A 17 13.49 0.99 6.70
C VAL A 17 12.65 1.45 7.89
N GLU A 18 13.28 1.90 8.98
CA GLU A 18 12.57 2.48 10.13
C GLU A 18 11.71 3.69 9.72
N LYS A 19 12.28 4.62 8.94
CA LYS A 19 11.55 5.80 8.45
C LYS A 19 10.44 5.47 7.47
N ALA A 20 10.55 4.36 6.75
CA ALA A 20 9.58 3.98 5.73
C ALA A 20 8.24 3.54 6.35
N GLY A 21 8.23 3.13 7.62
CA GLY A 21 6.99 2.86 8.36
C GLY A 21 6.17 4.12 8.66
N GLU A 22 6.79 5.30 8.64
CA GLU A 22 6.08 6.57 8.85
C GLU A 22 5.69 7.26 7.55
N GLN A 23 6.47 7.04 6.47
CA GLN A 23 6.24 7.70 5.19
C GLN A 23 7.05 7.09 4.04
N ASP A 24 6.51 7.19 2.83
CA ASP A 24 7.20 6.77 1.61
C ASP A 24 8.54 7.47 1.36
N ILE A 25 9.48 6.71 0.81
CA ILE A 25 10.84 7.15 0.46
C ILE A 25 11.11 6.84 -1.00
N VAL A 26 11.27 7.88 -1.82
CA VAL A 26 11.62 7.75 -3.22
C VAL A 26 13.13 7.60 -3.36
N ILE A 27 13.58 6.54 -4.04
CA ILE A 27 14.98 6.26 -4.30
C ILE A 27 15.32 6.73 -5.70
N THR A 28 16.40 7.49 -5.81
CA THR A 28 16.93 8.02 -7.08
C THR A 28 18.29 7.42 -7.41
N ASP A 29 18.55 7.16 -8.69
CA ASP A 29 19.85 6.80 -9.21
C ASP A 29 20.29 7.81 -10.27
N HIS A 30 21.41 8.47 -10.04
CA HIS A 30 21.90 9.57 -10.89
C HIS A 30 20.83 10.62 -11.20
N GLY A 31 20.00 10.97 -10.20
CA GLY A 31 18.94 11.97 -10.30
C GLY A 31 17.62 11.47 -10.93
N ARG A 32 17.54 10.21 -11.37
CA ARG A 32 16.29 9.60 -11.88
C ARG A 32 15.61 8.78 -10.79
N HIS A 33 14.29 8.90 -10.65
CA HIS A 33 13.52 8.03 -9.74
C HIS A 33 13.58 6.59 -10.23
N VAL A 34 13.95 5.65 -9.36
CA VAL A 34 14.13 4.23 -9.71
C VAL A 34 13.33 3.27 -8.84
N ALA A 35 12.97 3.66 -7.62
CA ALA A 35 12.18 2.85 -6.72
C ALA A 35 11.48 3.71 -5.66
N VAL A 36 10.51 3.14 -4.98
CA VAL A 36 9.91 3.66 -3.75
C VAL A 36 10.07 2.59 -2.68
N LEU A 37 10.48 3.00 -1.49
CA LEU A 37 10.42 2.18 -0.28
C LEU A 37 9.21 2.66 0.55
N THR A 38 8.26 1.75 0.72
CA THR A 38 7.10 1.89 1.60
C THR A 38 7.25 0.83 2.68
N GLY A 39 7.28 1.26 3.94
CA GLY A 39 7.31 0.36 5.09
C GLY A 39 5.90 0.08 5.59
N PHE A 40 5.81 -0.82 6.56
CA PHE A 40 4.59 -1.11 7.31
C PHE A 40 4.80 -0.59 8.73
N ALA A 41 3.86 0.21 9.25
CA ALA A 41 3.91 0.68 10.63
C ALA A 41 3.53 -0.45 11.61
N ASP A 42 2.61 -1.32 11.20
CA ASP A 42 2.12 -2.45 11.98
C ASP A 42 1.72 -3.65 11.10
N GLU A 43 1.16 -4.68 11.74
CA GLU A 43 0.70 -5.90 11.06
C GLU A 43 -0.56 -5.67 10.21
N ASP A 44 -1.38 -4.67 10.56
CA ASP A 44 -2.59 -4.34 9.80
C ASP A 44 -2.23 -3.70 8.45
N ASP A 45 -1.22 -2.83 8.42
CA ASP A 45 -0.66 -2.27 7.18
C ASP A 45 -0.14 -3.37 6.24
N TYR A 46 0.55 -4.38 6.79
CA TYR A 46 1.03 -5.50 6.00
C TYR A 46 -0.12 -6.37 5.48
N LEU A 47 -1.14 -6.60 6.31
CA LEU A 47 -2.35 -7.32 5.91
C LEU A 47 -3.09 -6.59 4.78
N GLU A 48 -3.28 -5.26 4.92
CA GLU A 48 -3.89 -4.42 3.90
C GLU A 48 -3.11 -4.50 2.59
N TYR A 49 -1.78 -4.34 2.63
CA TYR A 49 -0.93 -4.48 1.44
C TYR A 49 -1.15 -5.84 0.75
N ARG A 50 -1.20 -6.93 1.51
CA ARG A 50 -1.46 -8.24 0.93
C ARG A 50 -2.86 -8.35 0.31
N LEU A 51 -3.89 -7.82 0.96
CA LEU A 51 -5.26 -7.86 0.46
C LEU A 51 -5.40 -7.05 -0.83
N LEU A 52 -4.87 -5.82 -0.86
CA LEU A 52 -4.91 -4.95 -2.03
C LEU A 52 -4.19 -5.55 -3.24
N ASN A 53 -3.20 -6.42 -3.01
CA ASN A 53 -2.45 -7.11 -4.06
C ASN A 53 -2.94 -8.55 -4.34
N ASP A 54 -3.97 -9.05 -3.65
CA ASP A 54 -4.54 -10.38 -3.92
C ASP A 54 -5.61 -10.30 -5.03
N PRO A 55 -5.41 -10.98 -6.19
CA PRO A 55 -6.37 -10.92 -7.30
C PRO A 55 -7.76 -11.44 -6.95
N ARG A 56 -7.88 -12.37 -5.99
CA ARG A 56 -9.18 -12.89 -5.54
C ARG A 56 -9.91 -11.83 -4.72
N PHE A 57 -9.20 -11.12 -3.86
CA PHE A 57 -9.78 -10.00 -3.11
C PHE A 57 -10.23 -8.88 -4.05
N GLN A 58 -9.41 -8.51 -5.03
CA GLN A 58 -9.78 -7.56 -6.07
C GLN A 58 -11.06 -7.99 -6.82
N GLY A 59 -11.15 -9.27 -7.21
CA GLY A 59 -12.36 -9.80 -7.85
C GLY A 59 -13.62 -9.78 -6.97
N ILE A 60 -13.47 -9.96 -5.65
CA ILE A 60 -14.59 -9.82 -4.69
C ILE A 60 -15.05 -8.36 -4.64
N ILE A 61 -14.12 -7.41 -4.56
CA ILE A 61 -14.44 -5.97 -4.53
C ILE A 61 -15.13 -5.54 -5.83
N ASP A 62 -14.64 -5.99 -6.98
CA ASP A 62 -15.25 -5.65 -8.27
C ASP A 62 -16.68 -6.18 -8.40
N ARG A 63 -16.93 -7.42 -7.98
CA ARG A 63 -18.29 -7.99 -7.92
C ARG A 63 -19.17 -7.21 -6.96
N SER A 64 -18.69 -6.92 -5.75
CA SER A 64 -19.45 -6.15 -4.76
C SER A 64 -19.83 -4.76 -5.29
N ARG A 65 -18.94 -4.10 -6.03
CA ARG A 65 -19.22 -2.82 -6.69
C ARG A 65 -20.26 -2.95 -7.81
N GLU A 66 -20.26 -4.05 -8.56
CA GLU A 66 -21.29 -4.34 -9.56
C GLU A 66 -22.65 -4.58 -8.90
N ASP A 67 -22.71 -5.44 -7.88
CA ASP A 67 -23.90 -5.70 -7.07
C ASP A 67 -24.50 -4.40 -6.51
N ALA A 68 -23.66 -3.51 -5.97
CA ALA A 68 -24.08 -2.21 -5.45
C ALA A 68 -24.70 -1.30 -6.54
N ARG A 69 -24.11 -1.26 -7.73
CA ARG A 69 -24.67 -0.48 -8.85
C ARG A 69 -26.01 -1.03 -9.34
N GLU A 70 -26.19 -2.34 -9.25
CA GLU A 70 -27.42 -3.03 -9.65
C GLU A 70 -28.45 -3.15 -8.52
N GLY A 71 -28.17 -2.53 -7.36
CA GLY A 71 -29.08 -2.50 -6.21
C GLY A 71 -29.17 -3.82 -5.44
N ARG A 72 -28.26 -4.76 -5.68
CA ARG A 72 -28.15 -6.04 -4.96
C ARG A 72 -27.36 -5.89 -3.66
N VAL A 73 -27.77 -4.93 -2.83
CA VAL A 73 -27.15 -4.63 -1.53
C VAL A 73 -28.23 -4.53 -0.47
N THR A 74 -27.88 -4.89 0.76
CA THR A 74 -28.72 -4.69 1.94
C THR A 74 -28.33 -3.36 2.58
N GLN A 75 -29.31 -2.52 2.95
CA GLN A 75 -28.99 -1.31 3.69
C GLN A 75 -28.53 -1.68 5.10
N LEU A 76 -27.63 -0.88 5.66
CA LEU A 76 -27.09 -1.16 6.99
C LEU A 76 -28.18 -1.18 8.08
N GLU A 77 -29.23 -0.37 7.91
CA GLU A 77 -30.39 -0.31 8.80
C GLU A 77 -31.30 -1.55 8.74
N ASP A 78 -31.19 -2.35 7.68
CA ASP A 78 -31.93 -3.60 7.49
C ASP A 78 -31.18 -4.82 8.06
N LEU A 79 -29.96 -4.63 8.60
CA LEU A 79 -29.19 -5.68 9.26
C LEU A 79 -29.57 -5.76 10.74
N GLU A 80 -29.92 -6.96 11.21
CA GLU A 80 -30.23 -7.27 12.63
C GLU A 80 -29.00 -7.24 13.55
#